data_AF-A2IBK7-F1
#
_entry.id   AF-A2IBK7-F1
#
_cell.length_a   1.000
_cell.length_b   1.000
_cell.length_c   1.000
_cell.angle_alpha   90.00
_cell.angle_beta   90.00
_cell.angle_gamma   90.00
#
_symmetry.space_group_name_H-M   'P 1'
#
loop_
_entity.id
_entity.type
_entity.pdbx_description
1 polymer ?
#
loop_
_entity_poly.entity_id
_entity_poly.type
_entity_poly.pdbx_seq_one_letter_code
_entity_poly.pdbx_strand_id
1 'polypeptide(L)' 'LLVVYPWTQRFFDSFGDLSNAGAVMSNAKVKAHGKKVLDAFGEGLKNLDNLKGTFSKLSELHCDK' A
#
# COMPACT_ATOMS: atom_id res chain seq x y z
N LEU A 1 5.81 7.62 0.42
CA LEU A 1 6.66 6.55 -0.15
C LEU A 1 7.00 6.82 -1.62
N LEU A 2 6.01 6.81 -2.52
CA LEU A 2 6.23 6.92 -3.98
C LEU A 2 6.97 8.19 -4.46
N VAL A 3 6.89 9.31 -3.73
CA VAL A 3 7.63 10.55 -4.06
C VAL A 3 9.04 10.55 -3.48
N VAL A 4 9.20 10.13 -2.22
CA VAL A 4 10.47 10.20 -1.47
C VAL A 4 11.40 9.02 -1.78
N TYR A 5 10.81 7.88 -2.16
CA TYR A 5 11.52 6.65 -2.55
C TYR A 5 11.01 6.15 -3.91
N PRO A 6 11.37 6.82 -5.03
CA PRO A 6 10.78 6.56 -6.35
C PRO A 6 10.95 5.13 -6.86
N TRP A 7 11.99 4.41 -6.44
CA TRP A 7 12.18 2.99 -6.78
C TRP A 7 10.96 2.11 -6.44
N THR A 8 10.20 2.49 -5.40
CA THR A 8 8.99 1.75 -5.00
C THR A 8 7.84 1.85 -6.01
N GLN A 9 7.92 2.76 -6.98
CA GLN A 9 6.90 2.90 -8.04
C GLN A 9 6.83 1.66 -8.95
N ARG A 10 7.91 0.86 -9.06
CA ARG A 10 7.98 -0.38 -9.86
C ARG A 10 6.93 -1.44 -9.49
N PHE A 11 6.35 -1.34 -8.29
CA PHE A 11 5.31 -2.26 -7.83
C PHE A 11 3.91 -1.83 -8.29
N PHE A 12 3.80 -0.68 -8.95
CA PHE A 12 2.55 0.00 -9.28
C PHE A 12 2.45 0.34 -10.77
N ASP A 13 3.09 -0.43 -11.65
CA ASP A 13 3.08 -0.19 -13.10
C ASP A 13 1.65 -0.08 -13.69
N SER A 14 0.69 -0.80 -13.11
CA SER A 14 -0.73 -0.74 -13.51
C SER A 14 -1.48 0.51 -13.05
N PHE A 15 -0.84 1.39 -12.26
CA PHE A 15 -1.47 2.59 -11.70
C PHE A 15 -1.40 3.79 -12.64
N GLY A 16 -0.70 3.68 -13.77
CA GLY A 16 -0.54 4.75 -14.74
C GLY A 16 0.62 5.68 -14.38
N ASP A 17 0.50 6.97 -14.71
CA ASP A 17 1.58 7.93 -14.48
C ASP A 17 1.83 8.18 -12.98
N LEU A 18 3.07 7.95 -12.57
CA LEU A 18 3.63 8.22 -11.23
C LEU A 18 4.97 8.99 -11.32
N SER A 19 5.31 9.54 -12.49
CA SER A 19 6.63 10.10 -12.82
C SER A 19 7.04 11.31 -11.97
N ASN A 20 6.09 12.01 -11.37
CA ASN A 20 6.32 13.20 -10.56
C ASN A 20 5.33 13.31 -9.39
N ALA A 21 5.62 14.21 -8.45
CA ALA A 21 4.82 14.37 -7.24
C ALA A 21 3.34 14.74 -7.55
N GLY A 22 3.09 15.59 -8.54
CA GLY A 22 1.73 15.97 -8.94
C GLY A 22 0.94 14.78 -9.50
N ALA A 23 1.57 13.96 -10.34
CA ALA A 23 0.99 12.74 -10.86
C ALA A 23 0.63 11.75 -9.73
N VAL A 24 1.57 11.50 -8.80
CA VAL A 24 1.35 10.62 -7.65
C VAL A 24 0.19 11.10 -6.77
N MET A 25 0.16 12.39 -6.43
CA MET A 25 -0.82 12.95 -5.48
C MET A 25 -2.23 13.08 -6.05
N SER A 26 -2.36 13.22 -7.37
CA SER A 26 -3.66 13.30 -8.06
C SER A 26 -4.20 11.92 -8.46
N ASN A 27 -3.36 10.88 -8.52
CA ASN A 27 -3.73 9.55 -9.01
C ASN A 27 -4.79 8.85 -8.13
N ALA A 28 -5.94 8.55 -8.74
CA ALA A 28 -7.08 7.92 -8.05
C ALA A 28 -6.78 6.50 -7.54
N LYS A 29 -5.97 5.71 -8.27
CA LYS A 29 -5.58 4.36 -7.86
C LYS A 29 -4.63 4.39 -6.67
N VAL A 30 -3.70 5.36 -6.62
CA VAL A 30 -2.84 5.59 -5.44
C VAL A 30 -3.70 5.92 -4.22
N LYS A 31 -4.66 6.84 -4.34
CA LYS A 31 -5.57 7.18 -3.23
C LYS A 31 -6.39 5.98 -2.75
N ALA A 32 -6.96 5.23 -3.67
CA ALA A 32 -7.75 4.04 -3.34
C ALA A 32 -6.90 2.95 -2.67
N HIS A 33 -5.67 2.73 -3.13
CA HIS A 33 -4.76 1.78 -2.51
C HIS A 33 -4.29 2.26 -1.13
N GLY A 34 -3.97 3.55 -0.98
CA GLY A 34 -3.62 4.15 0.30
C GLY A 34 -4.71 3.96 1.36
N LYS A 35 -5.99 4.08 0.98
CA LYS A 35 -7.12 3.74 1.87
C LYS A 35 -7.07 2.28 2.32
N LYS A 36 -6.88 1.33 1.39
CA LYS A 36 -6.79 -0.11 1.74
C LYS A 36 -5.65 -0.42 2.71
N VAL A 37 -4.49 0.22 2.51
CA VAL A 37 -3.34 0.09 3.41
C VAL A 37 -3.70 0.57 4.81
N LEU A 38 -4.28 1.77 4.94
CA LEU A 38 -4.68 2.34 6.24
C LEU A 38 -5.77 1.52 6.93
N ASP A 39 -6.77 1.02 6.18
CA ASP A 39 -7.80 0.14 6.73
C ASP A 39 -7.18 -1.13 7.33
N ALA A 40 -6.23 -1.77 6.62
CA ALA A 40 -5.52 -2.96 7.12
C ALA A 40 -4.69 -2.66 8.38
N PHE A 41 -4.00 -1.52 8.43
CA PHE A 41 -3.32 -1.08 9.65
C PHE A 41 -4.30 -0.85 10.80
N GLY A 42 -5.46 -0.27 10.52
CA GLY A 42 -6.54 -0.09 11.49
C GLY A 42 -7.02 -1.42 12.08
N GLU A 43 -7.14 -2.47 11.26
CA GLU A 43 -7.46 -3.82 11.76
C GLU A 43 -6.34 -4.38 12.64
N GLY A 44 -5.07 -4.13 12.31
CA GLY A 44 -3.94 -4.47 13.18
C GLY A 44 -4.01 -3.77 14.55
N LEU A 45 -4.36 -2.48 14.58
CA LEU A 45 -4.51 -1.73 15.84
C LEU A 45 -5.67 -2.23 16.71
N LYS A 46 -6.69 -2.87 16.12
CA LYS A 46 -7.79 -3.49 16.87
C LYS A 46 -7.41 -4.87 17.46
N ASN A 47 -6.34 -5.48 16.97
CA ASN A 47 -5.91 -6.85 17.31
C ASN A 47 -4.42 -6.86 17.70
N LEU A 48 -4.00 -5.93 18.59
CA LEU A 48 -2.60 -5.73 18.97
C LEU A 48 -1.95 -6.95 19.61
N ASP A 49 -2.73 -7.79 20.29
CA ASP A 49 -2.32 -9.05 20.90
C ASP A 49 -2.15 -10.18 19.87
N ASN A 50 -2.71 -10.04 18.66
CA ASN A 50 -2.67 -11.05 17.60
C ASN A 50 -2.34 -10.46 16.21
N LEU A 51 -1.28 -9.65 16.12
CA LEU A 51 -0.83 -9.08 14.85
C LEU A 51 -0.43 -10.16 13.83
N LYS A 52 0.20 -11.25 14.30
CA LYS A 52 0.65 -12.35 13.42
C LYS A 52 -0.53 -13.04 12.73
N GLY A 53 -1.60 -13.33 13.47
CA GLY A 53 -2.82 -13.89 12.89
C GLY A 53 -3.49 -12.88 11.94
N THR A 54 -3.64 -11.64 12.40
CA THR A 54 -4.31 -10.56 11.66
C THR A 54 -3.66 -10.29 10.30
N PHE A 55 -2.33 -10.28 10.22
CA PHE A 55 -1.59 -9.99 8.99
C PHE A 55 -1.16 -11.22 8.19
N SER A 56 -1.43 -12.45 8.64
CA SER A 56 -1.00 -13.69 7.97
C SER A 56 -1.32 -13.69 6.47
N LYS A 57 -2.59 -13.50 6.11
CA LYS A 57 -3.05 -13.46 4.72
C LYS A 57 -2.48 -12.27 3.93
N LEU A 58 -2.29 -11.13 4.59
CA LEU A 58 -1.67 -9.95 3.96
C LEU A 58 -0.19 -10.21 3.65
N SER A 59 0.50 -10.92 4.55
CA SER A 59 1.89 -11.33 4.42
C SER A 59 2.08 -12.30 3.25
N GLU A 60 1.23 -13.33 3.15
CA GLU A 60 1.23 -14.26 2.01
C GLU A 60 1.04 -13.51 0.69
N LEU A 61 0.04 -12.62 0.64
CA LEU A 61 -0.27 -11.84 -0.56
C LEU A 61 0.90 -10.95 -1.03
N HIS A 62 1.71 -10.41 -0.11
CA HIS A 62 2.88 -9.57 -0.45
C HIS A 62 4.18 -10.36 -0.64
N CYS A 63 4.18 -11.66 -0.31
CA CYS A 63 5.31 -12.55 -0.51
C CYS A 63 5.22 -13.25 -1.88
N ASP A 64 4.03 -13.73 -2.24
CA ASP A 64 3.81 -14.58 -3.42
C ASP A 64 3.46 -13.79 -4.70
N LYS A 65 3.17 -12.50 -4.59
CA LYS A 65 2.92 -11.59 -5.71
C LYS A 65 3.93 -10.46 -5.74
#